data_AF-A0AAD8X0F8-F1
#
_entry.id   AF-A0AAD8X0F8-F1
#
_cell.length_a   1.000
_cell.length_b   1.000
_cell.length_c   1.000
_cell.angle_alpha   90.00
_cell.angle_beta   90.00
_cell.angle_gamma   90.00
#
_symmetry.space_group_name_H-M   'P 1'
#
loop_
_entity.id
_entity.type
_entity.pdbx_description
1 polymer ?
#
loop_
_entity_poly.entity_id
_entity_poly.type
_entity_poly.pdbx_seq_one_letter_code
_entity_poly.pdbx_strand_id
1 'polypeptide(L)'
;MKSLAIGAQMKEKDVVDYFIPVVTRLASGEWFTARVSSCGLFHIAYPSAADQLKSELRIVYGHLCQDDMPMVRRAAASNLGKFAATVEQSHLKKEIVSIFDNLTQDDQDSVRLLAVEGCAALGKLLEPQDCVAHILPVIVNFSQDKSWRVRYMVANQLYELCEAAGPEPTRADLVPAYVRLLRDNEAEVRIAAAGKVTKFCRILSPQVAIQHILPCVKELSSDSSQHVRSALASVIMGMAPVLGKDATIEQLLPIFLSLLKDEFPDVQLNIISKLDEVNQVIGIDLLSQSLLPAIVELAEDRHWRVRLAIIEYIPLLARQLGVGFFDDKLGALCMQWLEDKVYSIREAAANNLKRLAEEFGPEWAMQHIIPQVLEKINNPHYLYRMTILQAISLLAPVMGPEITCQTLLPVVVNSSKDRVPNIKFNVAKVLQSLVPILDQSLAEKTLKPCLVELSEDPDVDVRYYAKQALQACDQIMVSS
;
A
#
# COMPACT_ATOMS: atom_id res chain seq x y z
N MET A 1 22.09 14.02 -20.25
CA MET A 1 20.68 14.13 -20.70
C MET A 1 20.52 14.89 -22.02
N LYS A 2 21.06 16.10 -22.21
CA LYS A 2 20.88 16.85 -23.48
C LYS A 2 21.47 16.17 -24.74
N SER A 3 22.60 15.46 -24.61
CA SER A 3 23.22 14.71 -25.72
C SER A 3 22.42 13.48 -26.19
N LEU A 4 21.73 12.80 -25.28
CA LEU A 4 20.87 11.64 -25.57
C LEU A 4 19.67 12.03 -26.45
N ALA A 5 19.04 13.17 -26.15
CA ALA A 5 17.88 13.67 -26.90
C ALA A 5 18.27 14.15 -28.30
N ILE A 6 19.45 14.76 -28.45
CA ILE A 6 19.94 15.25 -29.75
C ILE A 6 20.32 14.06 -30.63
N GLY A 7 21.11 13.10 -30.13
CA GLY A 7 21.54 11.94 -30.92
C GLY A 7 20.37 11.11 -31.47
N ALA A 8 19.31 10.93 -30.69
CA ALA A 8 18.11 10.20 -31.13
C ALA A 8 17.28 10.92 -32.21
N GLN A 9 17.50 12.23 -32.41
CA GLN A 9 16.80 13.05 -33.42
C GLN A 9 17.67 13.34 -34.65
N MET A 10 18.93 12.89 -34.66
CA MET A 10 19.84 13.08 -35.78
C MET A 10 19.49 12.14 -36.94
N LYS A 11 19.72 12.61 -38.16
CA LYS A 11 19.63 11.75 -39.35
C LYS A 11 20.75 10.73 -39.29
N GLU A 12 20.53 9.54 -39.84
CA GLU A 12 21.48 8.42 -39.83
C GLU A 12 22.88 8.82 -40.31
N LYS A 13 22.95 9.64 -41.37
CA LYS A 13 24.20 10.20 -41.88
C LYS A 13 24.94 11.07 -40.85
N ASP A 14 24.21 11.92 -40.14
CA ASP A 14 24.81 12.82 -39.13
C ASP A 14 25.26 12.03 -37.89
N VAL A 15 24.58 10.92 -37.57
CA VAL A 15 24.99 9.99 -36.50
C VAL A 15 26.36 9.40 -36.84
N VAL A 16 26.55 8.93 -38.08
CA VAL A 16 27.83 8.36 -38.53
C VAL A 16 28.92 9.42 -38.59
N ASP A 17 28.66 10.55 -39.24
CA ASP A 17 29.67 11.55 -39.56
C ASP A 17 30.12 12.37 -38.33
N TYR A 18 29.23 12.55 -37.34
CA TYR A 18 29.49 13.44 -36.20
C TYR A 18 29.28 12.80 -34.83
N PHE A 19 28.24 11.98 -34.65
CA PHE A 19 27.91 11.44 -33.33
C PHE A 19 28.88 10.33 -32.91
N ILE A 20 29.15 9.34 -33.77
CA ILE A 20 30.09 8.24 -33.50
C ILE A 20 31.50 8.77 -33.12
N PRO A 21 32.10 9.74 -33.86
CA PRO A 21 33.38 10.33 -33.46
C PRO A 21 33.35 10.99 -32.07
N VAL A 22 32.24 11.66 -31.71
CA VAL A 22 32.08 12.26 -30.38
C VAL A 22 32.03 11.19 -29.30
N VAL A 23 31.27 10.10 -29.51
CA VAL A 23 31.20 8.99 -28.56
C VAL A 23 32.57 8.36 -28.35
N THR A 24 33.30 8.09 -29.44
CA THR A 24 34.63 7.49 -29.39
C THR A 24 35.63 8.40 -28.66
N ARG A 25 35.61 9.71 -28.94
CA ARG A 25 36.46 10.69 -28.25
C ARG A 25 36.15 10.80 -26.75
N LEU A 26 34.88 10.71 -26.36
CA LEU A 26 34.51 10.72 -24.95
C LEU A 26 34.96 9.43 -24.25
N ALA A 27 34.84 8.29 -24.92
CA ALA A 27 35.25 6.99 -24.39
C ALA A 27 36.77 6.86 -24.19
N SER A 28 37.58 7.53 -25.00
CA SER A 28 39.04 7.59 -24.87
C SER A 28 39.55 8.82 -24.11
N GLY A 29 38.66 9.63 -23.52
CA GLY A 29 39.04 10.84 -22.81
C GLY A 29 39.90 10.56 -21.57
N GLU A 30 40.91 11.37 -21.31
CA GLU A 30 41.80 11.24 -20.14
C GLU A 30 41.03 11.30 -18.81
N TRP A 31 40.03 12.18 -18.74
CA TRP A 31 39.19 12.35 -17.56
C TRP A 31 38.09 11.29 -17.50
N PHE A 32 38.00 10.58 -16.37
CA PHE A 32 36.98 9.53 -16.18
C PHE A 32 35.55 10.04 -16.35
N THR A 33 35.28 11.33 -16.10
CA THR A 33 33.95 11.95 -16.28
C THR A 33 33.49 11.94 -17.74
N ALA A 34 34.42 12.10 -18.68
CA ALA A 34 34.14 11.97 -20.12
C ALA A 34 33.79 10.52 -20.47
N ARG A 35 34.56 9.56 -19.95
CA ARG A 35 34.34 8.12 -20.18
C ARG A 35 33.02 7.64 -19.58
N VAL A 36 32.69 8.05 -18.35
CA VAL A 36 31.37 7.83 -17.73
C VAL A 36 30.25 8.35 -18.62
N SER A 37 30.39 9.57 -19.15
CA SER A 37 29.37 10.18 -20.01
C SER A 37 29.18 9.43 -21.34
N SER A 38 30.24 8.78 -21.84
CA SER A 38 30.18 8.01 -23.08
C SER A 38 29.36 6.72 -22.97
N CYS A 39 29.34 6.08 -21.80
CA CYS A 39 28.73 4.76 -21.59
C CYS A 39 27.24 4.70 -21.98
N GLY A 40 26.51 5.80 -21.79
CA GLY A 40 25.09 5.91 -22.14
C GLY A 40 24.81 6.24 -23.61
N LEU A 41 25.83 6.46 -24.45
CA LEU A 41 25.64 6.91 -25.84
C LEU A 41 25.80 5.79 -26.88
N PHE A 42 26.37 4.65 -26.49
CA PHE A 42 26.66 3.54 -27.42
C PHE A 42 25.39 2.96 -28.04
N HIS A 43 24.31 2.81 -27.28
CA HIS A 43 23.04 2.27 -27.81
C HIS A 43 22.37 3.18 -28.86
N ILE A 44 22.74 4.46 -28.91
CA ILE A 44 22.26 5.41 -29.94
C ILE A 44 23.17 5.34 -31.17
N ALA A 45 24.49 5.26 -30.94
CA ALA A 45 25.50 5.27 -31.99
C ALA A 45 25.55 3.95 -32.80
N TYR A 46 25.31 2.83 -32.15
CA TYR A 46 25.53 1.49 -32.69
C TYR A 46 24.61 1.11 -33.87
N PRO A 47 23.28 1.35 -33.83
CA PRO A 47 22.39 0.91 -34.91
C PRO A 47 22.72 1.51 -36.28
N SER A 48 23.16 2.77 -36.31
CA SER A 48 23.48 3.50 -37.55
C SER A 48 24.92 3.28 -38.04
N ALA A 49 25.76 2.56 -37.31
CA ALA A 49 27.15 2.34 -37.65
C ALA A 49 27.31 1.27 -38.75
N ALA A 50 28.30 1.44 -39.62
CA ALA A 50 28.74 0.38 -40.54
C ALA A 50 29.44 -0.77 -39.77
N ASP A 51 29.49 -1.98 -40.33
CA ASP A 51 29.98 -3.19 -39.63
C ASP A 51 31.38 -3.06 -39.01
N GLN A 52 32.28 -2.34 -39.68
CA GLN A 52 33.62 -2.06 -39.16
C GLN A 52 33.56 -1.18 -37.90
N LEU A 53 32.78 -0.09 -37.95
CA LEU A 53 32.57 0.81 -36.81
C LEU A 53 31.79 0.14 -35.68
N LYS A 54 30.82 -0.73 -35.98
CA LYS A 54 30.14 -1.55 -34.97
C LYS A 54 31.14 -2.41 -34.19
N SER A 55 32.07 -3.04 -34.90
CA SER A 55 33.11 -3.85 -34.27
C SER A 55 34.03 -3.02 -33.38
N GLU A 56 34.45 -1.83 -33.83
CA GLU A 56 35.20 -0.89 -33.00
C GLU A 56 34.43 -0.43 -31.77
N LEU A 57 33.14 -0.09 -31.91
CA LEU A 57 32.29 0.33 -30.80
C LEU A 57 32.13 -0.77 -29.73
N ARG A 58 32.02 -2.04 -30.13
CA ARG A 58 31.97 -3.17 -29.16
C ARG A 58 33.28 -3.30 -28.39
N ILE A 59 34.43 -3.18 -29.08
CA ILE A 59 35.76 -3.23 -28.44
C ILE A 59 35.90 -2.07 -27.44
N VAL A 60 35.58 -0.84 -27.85
CA VAL A 60 35.67 0.35 -26.98
C VAL A 60 34.75 0.19 -25.77
N TYR A 61 33.53 -0.31 -25.95
CA TYR A 61 32.63 -0.56 -24.82
C TYR A 61 33.18 -1.63 -23.86
N GLY A 62 33.81 -2.68 -24.40
CA GLY A 62 34.51 -3.69 -23.61
C GLY A 62 35.62 -3.09 -22.74
N HIS A 63 36.43 -2.17 -23.29
CA HIS A 63 37.44 -1.46 -22.51
C HIS A 63 36.83 -0.61 -21.39
N LEU A 64 35.71 0.08 -21.64
CA LEU A 64 35.02 0.85 -20.59
C LEU A 64 34.52 -0.05 -19.44
N CYS A 65 34.14 -1.29 -19.73
CA CYS A 65 33.72 -2.26 -18.72
C CYS A 65 34.89 -2.80 -17.88
N GLN A 66 36.14 -2.64 -18.35
CA GLN A 66 37.37 -3.04 -17.66
C GLN A 66 38.23 -1.84 -17.24
N ASP A 67 37.68 -0.61 -17.29
CA ASP A 67 38.40 0.62 -16.97
C ASP A 67 38.96 0.60 -15.55
N ASP A 68 40.16 1.13 -15.35
CA ASP A 68 40.80 1.18 -14.03
C ASP A 68 39.94 1.92 -12.99
N MET A 69 39.13 2.89 -13.42
CA MET A 69 38.28 3.69 -12.54
C MET A 69 36.92 3.01 -12.31
N PRO A 70 36.57 2.64 -11.06
CA PRO A 70 35.29 1.99 -10.75
C PRO A 70 34.05 2.76 -11.19
N MET A 71 34.12 4.10 -11.20
CA MET A 71 33.01 4.95 -11.65
C MET A 71 32.66 4.73 -13.13
N VAL A 72 33.66 4.45 -13.97
CA VAL A 72 33.46 4.17 -15.40
C VAL A 72 32.84 2.78 -15.57
N ARG A 73 33.40 1.76 -14.90
CA ARG A 73 32.84 0.40 -14.94
C ARG A 73 31.40 0.34 -14.42
N ARG A 74 31.11 1.09 -13.36
CA ARG A 74 29.75 1.28 -12.82
C ARG A 74 28.81 1.88 -13.87
N ALA A 75 29.24 2.94 -14.56
CA ALA A 75 28.47 3.58 -15.63
C ALA A 75 28.27 2.65 -16.83
N ALA A 76 29.27 1.85 -17.18
CA ALA A 76 29.16 0.84 -18.24
C ALA A 76 28.16 -0.25 -17.85
N ALA A 77 28.29 -0.86 -16.66
CA ALA A 77 27.38 -1.90 -16.16
C ALA A 77 25.90 -1.46 -16.18
N SER A 78 25.59 -0.26 -15.69
CA SER A 78 24.22 0.29 -15.73
C SER A 78 23.64 0.55 -17.13
N ASN A 79 24.48 0.67 -18.17
CA ASN A 79 24.02 0.87 -19.55
C ASN A 79 24.15 -0.40 -20.42
N LEU A 80 24.70 -1.49 -19.87
CA LEU A 80 24.96 -2.72 -20.62
C LEU A 80 23.69 -3.30 -21.23
N GLY A 81 22.60 -3.38 -20.47
CA GLY A 81 21.33 -3.92 -20.98
C GLY A 81 20.77 -3.12 -22.17
N LYS A 82 20.91 -1.79 -22.16
CA LYS A 82 20.46 -0.92 -23.27
C LYS A 82 21.32 -1.11 -24.50
N PHE A 83 22.64 -1.21 -24.32
CA PHE A 83 23.56 -1.45 -25.41
C PHE A 83 23.34 -2.84 -26.02
N ALA A 84 23.24 -3.86 -25.17
CA ALA A 84 22.96 -5.24 -25.57
C ALA A 84 21.70 -5.38 -26.42
N ALA A 85 20.64 -4.62 -26.11
CA ALA A 85 19.39 -4.62 -26.87
C ALA A 85 19.54 -4.13 -28.32
N THR A 86 20.64 -3.44 -28.64
CA THR A 86 20.94 -2.92 -29.99
C THR A 86 21.96 -3.75 -30.76
N VAL A 87 22.57 -4.74 -30.11
CA VAL A 87 23.61 -5.60 -30.68
C VAL A 87 22.98 -6.83 -31.33
N GLU A 88 23.54 -7.25 -32.48
CA GLU A 88 23.08 -8.42 -33.21
C GLU A 88 23.30 -9.72 -32.41
N GLN A 89 22.39 -10.68 -32.54
CA GLN A 89 22.40 -11.95 -31.78
C GLN A 89 23.73 -12.72 -31.89
N SER A 90 24.42 -12.64 -33.04
CA SER A 90 25.73 -13.27 -33.26
C SER A 90 26.83 -12.76 -32.32
N HIS A 91 26.76 -11.50 -31.91
CA HIS A 91 27.73 -10.85 -31.03
C HIS A 91 27.28 -10.81 -29.58
N LEU A 92 25.96 -10.87 -29.32
CA LEU A 92 25.39 -10.90 -27.99
C LEU A 92 26.00 -12.03 -27.14
N LYS A 93 25.99 -13.27 -27.67
CA LYS A 93 26.49 -14.45 -26.96
C LYS A 93 28.01 -14.47 -26.76
N LYS A 94 28.79 -13.95 -27.72
CA LYS A 94 30.26 -14.06 -27.70
C LYS A 94 30.93 -12.91 -26.96
N GLU A 95 30.48 -11.69 -27.21
CA GLU A 95 31.14 -10.48 -26.74
C GLU A 95 30.42 -9.89 -25.53
N ILE A 96 29.09 -9.70 -25.61
CA ILE A 96 28.32 -9.06 -24.54
C ILE A 96 28.23 -9.94 -23.29
N VAL A 97 28.01 -11.25 -23.45
CA VAL A 97 28.02 -12.19 -22.31
C VAL A 97 29.42 -12.23 -21.66
N SER A 98 30.51 -12.20 -22.43
CA SER A 98 31.86 -12.15 -21.85
C SER A 98 32.12 -10.85 -21.08
N ILE A 99 31.68 -9.71 -21.61
CA ILE A 99 31.74 -8.42 -20.90
C ILE A 99 30.93 -8.49 -19.60
N PHE A 100 29.72 -9.05 -19.67
CA PHE A 100 28.86 -9.25 -18.53
C PHE A 100 29.53 -10.14 -17.45
N ASP A 101 30.07 -11.30 -17.84
CA ASP A 101 30.76 -12.22 -16.93
C ASP A 101 31.91 -11.51 -16.19
N ASN A 102 32.70 -10.70 -16.89
CA ASN A 102 33.77 -9.91 -16.26
C ASN A 102 33.23 -8.91 -15.22
N LEU A 103 32.15 -8.19 -15.55
CA LEU A 103 31.51 -7.24 -14.61
C LEU A 103 30.92 -7.96 -13.39
N THR A 104 30.51 -9.22 -13.53
CA THR A 104 29.98 -9.99 -12.40
C THR A 104 31.06 -10.40 -11.40
N GLN A 105 32.32 -10.47 -11.83
CA GLN A 105 33.48 -10.80 -11.00
C GLN A 105 34.24 -9.55 -10.51
N ASP A 106 33.68 -8.35 -10.70
CA ASP A 106 34.32 -7.11 -10.28
C ASP A 106 34.57 -7.07 -8.77
N ASP A 107 35.72 -6.56 -8.34
CA ASP A 107 36.05 -6.41 -6.92
C ASP A 107 35.11 -5.44 -6.19
N GLN A 108 34.55 -4.45 -6.92
CA GLN A 108 33.67 -3.43 -6.36
C GLN A 108 32.21 -3.90 -6.33
N ASP A 109 31.64 -3.97 -5.13
CA ASP A 109 30.25 -4.39 -4.94
C ASP A 109 29.23 -3.52 -5.70
N SER A 110 29.51 -2.22 -5.81
CA SER A 110 28.69 -1.27 -6.56
C SER A 110 28.62 -1.55 -8.06
N VAL A 111 29.65 -2.21 -8.63
CA VAL A 111 29.65 -2.65 -10.03
C VAL A 111 28.90 -3.97 -10.15
N ARG A 112 29.19 -4.95 -9.29
CA ARG A 112 28.47 -6.24 -9.26
C ARG A 112 26.96 -6.05 -9.08
N LEU A 113 26.55 -5.12 -8.22
CA LEU A 113 25.15 -4.76 -8.02
C LEU A 113 24.46 -4.32 -9.32
N LEU A 114 25.12 -3.50 -10.14
CA LEU A 114 24.56 -3.05 -11.42
C LEU A 114 24.63 -4.14 -12.49
N ALA A 115 25.60 -5.05 -12.39
CA ALA A 115 25.61 -6.25 -13.23
C ALA A 115 24.37 -7.12 -12.95
N VAL A 116 23.96 -7.29 -11.67
CA VAL A 116 22.68 -7.94 -11.33
C VAL A 116 21.54 -7.24 -12.08
N GLU A 117 21.51 -5.90 -12.07
CA GLU A 117 20.45 -5.14 -12.74
C GLU A 117 20.37 -5.39 -14.25
N GLY A 118 21.52 -5.60 -14.88
CA GLY A 118 21.62 -6.02 -16.27
C GLY A 118 21.13 -7.44 -16.55
N CYS A 119 21.07 -8.33 -15.55
CA CYS A 119 20.71 -9.75 -15.74
C CYS A 119 19.31 -9.91 -16.31
N ALA A 120 18.32 -9.18 -15.78
CA ALA A 120 16.95 -9.27 -16.26
C ALA A 120 16.80 -8.75 -17.70
N ALA A 121 17.52 -7.66 -18.04
CA ALA A 121 17.53 -7.11 -19.38
C ALA A 121 18.21 -8.06 -20.38
N LEU A 122 19.38 -8.60 -20.04
CA LEU A 122 20.12 -9.55 -20.86
C LEU A 122 19.39 -10.89 -21.00
N GLY A 123 18.80 -11.40 -19.92
CA GLY A 123 18.05 -12.65 -19.93
C GLY A 123 16.84 -12.63 -20.87
N LYS A 124 16.21 -11.47 -21.06
CA LYS A 124 15.11 -11.28 -22.03
C LYS A 124 15.58 -11.21 -23.49
N LEU A 125 16.86 -10.92 -23.73
CA LEU A 125 17.45 -10.82 -25.08
C LEU A 125 18.06 -12.15 -25.55
N LEU A 126 18.44 -13.01 -24.61
CA LEU A 126 19.02 -14.33 -24.87
C LEU A 126 17.94 -15.38 -25.09
N GLU A 127 18.27 -16.45 -25.81
CA GLU A 127 17.43 -17.64 -25.84
C GLU A 127 17.38 -18.29 -24.45
N PRO A 128 16.28 -18.97 -24.07
CA PRO A 128 16.13 -19.55 -22.72
C PRO A 128 17.29 -20.48 -22.32
N GLN A 129 17.84 -21.25 -23.26
CA GLN A 129 18.97 -22.15 -23.01
C GLN A 129 20.24 -21.37 -22.61
N ASP A 130 20.48 -20.23 -23.23
CA ASP A 130 21.65 -19.39 -22.96
C ASP A 130 21.46 -18.56 -21.68
N CYS A 131 20.24 -18.14 -21.39
CA CYS A 131 19.89 -17.52 -20.10
C CYS A 131 20.20 -18.49 -18.94
N VAL A 132 19.80 -19.75 -19.08
CA VAL A 132 20.09 -20.81 -18.09
C VAL A 132 21.58 -21.11 -17.99
N ALA A 133 22.31 -21.12 -19.11
CA ALA A 133 23.74 -21.42 -19.10
C ALA A 133 24.60 -20.30 -18.50
N HIS A 134 24.24 -19.03 -18.73
CA HIS A 134 25.10 -17.88 -18.41
C HIS A 134 24.56 -17.00 -17.29
N ILE A 135 23.25 -16.70 -17.27
CA ILE A 135 22.67 -15.75 -16.29
C ILE A 135 22.33 -16.45 -14.98
N LEU A 136 21.76 -17.66 -15.05
CA LEU A 136 21.30 -18.38 -13.86
C LEU A 136 22.43 -18.67 -12.84
N PRO A 137 23.62 -19.16 -13.23
CA PRO A 137 24.71 -19.41 -12.28
C PRO A 137 25.17 -18.13 -11.57
N VAL A 138 25.21 -17.00 -12.27
CA VAL A 138 25.57 -15.70 -11.72
C VAL A 138 24.59 -15.29 -10.63
N ILE A 139 23.29 -15.43 -10.87
CA ILE A 139 22.24 -15.08 -9.91
C ILE A 139 22.29 -15.98 -8.67
N VAL A 140 22.49 -17.28 -8.86
CA VAL A 140 22.65 -18.23 -7.75
C VAL A 140 23.89 -17.90 -6.92
N ASN A 141 24.99 -17.54 -7.56
CA ASN A 141 26.21 -17.11 -6.87
C ASN A 141 25.98 -15.78 -6.12
N PHE A 142 25.34 -14.80 -6.77
CA PHE A 142 25.06 -13.50 -6.18
C PHE A 142 24.04 -13.54 -5.04
N SER A 143 23.17 -14.55 -4.98
CA SER A 143 22.34 -14.81 -3.79
C SER A 143 23.17 -15.10 -2.52
N GLN A 144 24.47 -15.37 -2.68
CA GLN A 144 25.43 -15.67 -1.61
C GLN A 144 26.62 -14.69 -1.63
N ASP A 145 26.50 -13.55 -2.33
CA ASP A 145 27.57 -12.55 -2.38
C ASP A 145 27.90 -12.03 -0.97
N LYS A 146 29.17 -11.69 -0.74
CA LYS A 146 29.63 -11.13 0.55
C LYS A 146 28.92 -9.80 0.87
N SER A 147 28.63 -8.99 -0.14
CA SER A 147 27.91 -7.73 0.02
C SER A 147 26.41 -7.96 0.06
N TRP A 148 25.78 -7.55 1.17
CA TRP A 148 24.33 -7.62 1.32
C TRP A 148 23.59 -6.79 0.27
N ARG A 149 24.23 -5.73 -0.28
CA ARG A 149 23.64 -4.90 -1.33
C ARG A 149 23.46 -5.66 -2.65
N VAL A 150 24.40 -6.54 -2.97
CA VAL A 150 24.29 -7.43 -4.14
C VAL A 150 23.17 -8.44 -3.91
N ARG A 151 23.14 -9.08 -2.74
CA ARG A 151 22.05 -10.02 -2.36
C ARG A 151 20.67 -9.34 -2.36
N TYR A 152 20.59 -8.11 -1.86
CA TYR A 152 19.40 -7.26 -1.90
C TYR A 152 18.93 -7.00 -3.34
N MET A 153 19.86 -6.74 -4.26
CA MET A 153 19.52 -6.56 -5.67
C MET A 153 19.00 -7.86 -6.28
N VAL A 154 19.60 -9.01 -5.96
CA VAL A 154 19.08 -10.31 -6.39
C VAL A 154 17.65 -10.54 -5.89
N ALA A 155 17.38 -10.30 -4.60
CA ALA A 155 16.02 -10.40 -4.05
C ALA A 155 15.03 -9.49 -4.79
N ASN A 156 15.51 -8.35 -5.28
CA ASN A 156 14.68 -7.43 -6.04
C ASN A 156 14.35 -7.90 -7.47
N GLN A 157 15.25 -8.64 -8.11
CA GLN A 157 15.13 -9.01 -9.53
C GLN A 157 14.75 -10.46 -9.77
N LEU A 158 14.78 -11.29 -8.73
CA LEU A 158 14.56 -12.73 -8.85
C LEU A 158 13.28 -13.09 -9.60
N TYR A 159 12.19 -12.34 -9.40
CA TYR A 159 10.92 -12.57 -10.08
C TYR A 159 11.03 -12.43 -11.61
N GLU A 160 11.64 -11.36 -12.11
CA GLU A 160 11.79 -11.14 -13.57
C GLU A 160 12.67 -12.21 -14.22
N LEU A 161 13.64 -12.73 -13.46
CA LEU A 161 14.54 -13.78 -13.92
C LEU A 161 13.87 -15.14 -13.98
N CYS A 162 12.88 -15.42 -13.11
CA CYS A 162 12.09 -16.64 -13.19
C CYS A 162 11.27 -16.69 -14.49
N GLU A 163 10.70 -15.56 -14.90
CA GLU A 163 9.97 -15.45 -16.18
C GLU A 163 10.89 -15.70 -17.39
N ALA A 164 12.14 -15.23 -17.33
CA ALA A 164 13.13 -15.43 -18.40
C ALA A 164 13.73 -16.85 -18.44
N ALA A 165 14.00 -17.47 -17.30
CA ALA A 165 14.63 -18.79 -17.22
C ALA A 165 13.65 -19.95 -17.45
N GLY A 166 12.35 -19.74 -17.22
CA GLY A 166 11.33 -20.78 -17.35
C GLY A 166 11.20 -21.68 -16.11
N PRO A 167 10.19 -22.59 -16.10
CA PRO A 167 9.72 -23.25 -14.87
C PRO A 167 10.69 -24.27 -14.27
N GLU A 168 11.35 -25.10 -15.11
CA GLU A 168 12.26 -26.15 -14.61
C GLU A 168 13.53 -25.58 -13.94
N PRO A 169 14.27 -24.64 -14.55
CA PRO A 169 15.41 -24.00 -13.90
C PRO A 169 15.01 -23.17 -12.67
N THR A 170 13.83 -22.53 -12.73
CA THR A 170 13.28 -21.84 -11.56
C THR A 170 13.12 -22.77 -10.36
N ARG A 171 12.59 -23.99 -10.56
CA ARG A 171 12.40 -24.96 -9.48
C ARG A 171 13.73 -25.50 -8.94
N ALA A 172 14.67 -25.83 -9.82
CA ALA A 172 15.92 -26.47 -9.43
C ALA A 172 16.89 -25.52 -8.70
N ASP A 173 17.06 -24.30 -9.22
CA ASP A 173 18.13 -23.40 -8.81
C ASP A 173 17.64 -22.13 -8.10
N LEU A 174 16.54 -21.53 -8.57
CA LEU A 174 16.04 -20.27 -8.02
C LEU A 174 15.27 -20.44 -6.70
N VAL A 175 14.55 -21.55 -6.50
CA VAL A 175 13.86 -21.82 -5.22
C VAL A 175 14.86 -21.91 -4.05
N PRO A 176 15.95 -22.71 -4.12
CA PRO A 176 16.96 -22.72 -3.07
C PRO A 176 17.61 -21.35 -2.85
N ALA A 177 17.86 -20.59 -3.91
CA ALA A 177 18.40 -19.24 -3.81
C ALA A 177 17.43 -18.29 -3.09
N TYR A 178 16.15 -18.35 -3.40
CA TYR A 178 15.14 -17.54 -2.74
C TYR A 178 14.98 -17.88 -1.26
N VAL A 179 15.00 -19.17 -0.91
CA VAL A 179 14.98 -19.62 0.49
C VAL A 179 16.15 -19.05 1.29
N ARG A 180 17.35 -18.97 0.70
CA ARG A 180 18.51 -18.32 1.34
C ARG A 180 18.27 -16.82 1.56
N LEU A 181 17.69 -16.12 0.59
CA LEU A 181 17.39 -14.69 0.69
C LEU A 181 16.30 -14.40 1.73
N LEU A 182 15.29 -15.26 1.86
CA LEU A 182 14.28 -15.17 2.92
C LEU A 182 14.89 -15.38 4.31
N ARG A 183 15.98 -16.12 4.41
CA ARG A 183 16.74 -16.39 5.66
C ARG A 183 18.05 -15.61 5.74
N ASP A 184 18.17 -14.51 5.00
CA ASP A 184 19.40 -13.73 4.98
C ASP A 184 19.71 -13.17 6.36
N ASN A 185 20.98 -13.02 6.70
CA ASN A 185 21.38 -12.42 7.97
C ASN A 185 21.01 -10.92 8.04
N GLU A 186 20.97 -10.24 6.89
CA GLU A 186 20.65 -8.81 6.79
C GLU A 186 19.14 -8.56 6.65
N ALA A 187 18.59 -7.69 7.50
CA ALA A 187 17.15 -7.43 7.51
C ALA A 187 16.65 -6.81 6.20
N GLU A 188 17.42 -5.90 5.57
CA GLU A 188 17.05 -5.27 4.29
C GLU A 188 16.86 -6.29 3.16
N VAL A 189 17.67 -7.35 3.14
CA VAL A 189 17.53 -8.42 2.15
C VAL A 189 16.26 -9.22 2.43
N ARG A 190 15.99 -9.55 3.70
CA ARG A 190 14.75 -10.25 4.10
C ARG A 190 13.50 -9.41 3.82
N ILE A 191 13.54 -8.10 4.00
CA ILE A 191 12.44 -7.17 3.66
C ILE A 191 12.13 -7.25 2.16
N ALA A 192 13.16 -7.11 1.31
CA ALA A 192 12.99 -7.16 -0.14
C ALA A 192 12.46 -8.52 -0.61
N ALA A 193 12.97 -9.61 -0.02
CA ALA A 193 12.51 -10.97 -0.31
C ALA A 193 11.05 -11.17 0.14
N ALA A 194 10.72 -10.86 1.40
CA ALA A 194 9.39 -11.03 1.99
C ALA A 194 8.31 -10.26 1.20
N GLY A 195 8.58 -9.01 0.81
CA GLY A 195 7.66 -8.20 0.00
C GLY A 195 7.37 -8.76 -1.40
N LYS A 196 8.12 -9.78 -1.85
CA LYS A 196 7.94 -10.42 -3.17
C LYS A 196 7.46 -11.87 -3.08
N VAL A 197 7.23 -12.39 -1.87
CA VAL A 197 6.90 -13.81 -1.65
C VAL A 197 5.66 -14.26 -2.41
N THR A 198 4.63 -13.42 -2.45
CA THR A 198 3.40 -13.69 -3.19
C THR A 198 3.63 -13.80 -4.69
N LYS A 199 4.43 -12.89 -5.27
CA LYS A 199 4.76 -12.93 -6.70
C LYS A 199 5.54 -14.19 -7.04
N PHE A 200 6.52 -14.53 -6.20
CA PHE A 200 7.31 -15.75 -6.35
C PHE A 200 6.48 -17.02 -6.16
N CYS A 201 5.47 -17.04 -5.29
CA CYS A 201 4.62 -18.23 -5.14
C CYS A 201 3.75 -18.49 -6.37
N ARG A 202 3.29 -17.44 -7.08
CA ARG A 202 2.41 -17.58 -8.25
C ARG A 202 3.05 -18.30 -9.44
N ILE A 203 4.38 -18.30 -9.52
CA ILE A 203 5.14 -19.02 -10.56
C ILE A 203 5.48 -20.46 -10.17
N LEU A 204 5.24 -20.84 -8.91
CA LEU A 204 5.51 -22.17 -8.40
C LEU A 204 4.25 -23.03 -8.39
N SER A 205 4.45 -24.35 -8.36
CA SER A 205 3.36 -25.25 -8.01
C SER A 205 3.01 -25.11 -6.52
N PRO A 206 1.74 -25.35 -6.12
CA PRO A 206 1.32 -25.28 -4.72
C PRO A 206 2.16 -26.17 -3.80
N GLN A 207 2.55 -27.35 -4.26
CA GLN A 207 3.37 -28.30 -3.50
C GLN A 207 4.74 -27.73 -3.14
N VAL A 208 5.42 -27.09 -4.10
CA VAL A 208 6.73 -26.48 -3.88
C VAL A 208 6.63 -25.27 -2.94
N ALA A 209 5.58 -24.45 -3.11
CA ALA A 209 5.34 -23.31 -2.23
C ALA A 209 5.11 -23.75 -0.77
N ILE A 210 4.30 -24.77 -0.54
CA ILE A 210 4.03 -25.34 0.79
C ILE A 210 5.30 -25.96 1.39
N GLN A 211 6.06 -26.73 0.61
CA GLN A 211 7.21 -27.46 1.12
C GLN A 211 8.41 -26.55 1.43
N HIS A 212 8.67 -25.53 0.60
CA HIS A 212 9.91 -24.76 0.66
C HIS A 212 9.73 -23.30 1.10
N ILE A 213 8.62 -22.65 0.72
CA ILE A 213 8.43 -21.21 0.97
C ILE A 213 7.65 -20.96 2.25
N LEU A 214 6.60 -21.73 2.50
CA LEU A 214 5.73 -21.56 3.65
C LEU A 214 6.44 -21.70 5.02
N PRO A 215 7.42 -22.61 5.20
CA PRO A 215 8.23 -22.64 6.43
C PRO A 215 9.00 -21.34 6.66
N CYS A 216 9.55 -20.74 5.60
CA CYS A 216 10.26 -19.46 5.68
C CYS A 216 9.30 -18.31 6.01
N VAL A 217 8.09 -18.31 5.43
CA VAL A 217 7.03 -17.34 5.76
C VAL A 217 6.65 -17.42 7.24
N LYS A 218 6.56 -18.63 7.79
CA LYS A 218 6.31 -18.83 9.22
C LYS A 218 7.43 -18.24 10.08
N GLU A 219 8.69 -18.49 9.72
CA GLU A 219 9.85 -17.91 10.43
C GLU A 219 9.84 -16.37 10.37
N LEU A 220 9.60 -15.81 9.17
CA LEU A 220 9.53 -14.38 8.92
C LEU A 220 8.40 -13.67 9.68
N SER A 221 7.31 -14.38 9.98
CA SER A 221 6.22 -13.82 10.79
C SER A 221 6.60 -13.55 12.24
N SER A 222 7.67 -14.19 12.71
CA SER A 222 8.27 -14.01 14.03
C SER A 222 9.66 -13.35 13.96
N ASP A 223 9.97 -12.67 12.85
CA ASP A 223 11.28 -12.04 12.66
C ASP A 223 11.55 -10.96 13.72
N SER A 224 12.80 -10.82 14.15
CA SER A 224 13.19 -9.79 15.11
C SER A 224 12.96 -8.37 14.58
N SER A 225 13.03 -8.17 13.25
CA SER A 225 12.82 -6.87 12.62
C SER A 225 11.33 -6.64 12.31
N GLN A 226 10.76 -5.59 12.91
CA GLN A 226 9.39 -5.14 12.62
C GLN A 226 9.17 -4.82 11.14
N HIS A 227 10.21 -4.36 10.43
CA HIS A 227 10.12 -4.03 9.01
C HIS A 227 9.99 -5.27 8.14
N VAL A 228 10.63 -6.38 8.53
CA VAL A 228 10.46 -7.68 7.86
C VAL A 228 9.04 -8.21 8.05
N ARG A 229 8.55 -8.20 9.29
CA ARG A 229 7.17 -8.63 9.61
C ARG A 229 6.14 -7.76 8.88
N SER A 230 6.36 -6.45 8.82
CA SER A 230 5.50 -5.50 8.11
C SER A 230 5.50 -5.74 6.59
N ALA A 231 6.67 -5.98 5.99
CA ALA A 231 6.78 -6.32 4.58
C ALA A 231 6.04 -7.62 4.25
N LEU A 232 6.17 -8.66 5.07
CA LEU A 232 5.41 -9.90 4.91
C LEU A 232 3.91 -9.66 5.04
N ALA A 233 3.47 -8.96 6.10
CA ALA A 233 2.07 -8.67 6.36
C ALA A 233 1.37 -7.96 5.18
N SER A 234 2.09 -7.09 4.46
CA SER A 234 1.55 -6.36 3.32
C SER A 234 1.16 -7.24 2.12
N VAL A 235 1.72 -8.46 2.01
CA VAL A 235 1.54 -9.34 0.84
C VAL A 235 1.03 -10.75 1.15
N ILE A 236 1.08 -11.20 2.41
CA ILE A 236 0.88 -12.60 2.81
C ILE A 236 -0.41 -13.22 2.25
N MET A 237 -1.51 -12.48 2.22
CA MET A 237 -2.81 -13.00 1.75
C MET A 237 -2.87 -13.28 0.25
N GLY A 238 -1.98 -12.68 -0.54
CA GLY A 238 -1.87 -13.02 -1.94
C GLY A 238 -1.35 -14.44 -2.22
N MET A 239 -0.85 -15.15 -1.20
CA MET A 239 -0.50 -16.57 -1.29
C MET A 239 -1.72 -17.50 -1.23
N ALA A 240 -2.85 -17.07 -0.64
CA ALA A 240 -4.01 -17.94 -0.44
C ALA A 240 -4.56 -18.57 -1.73
N PRO A 241 -4.69 -17.84 -2.87
CA PRO A 241 -5.12 -18.43 -4.13
C PRO A 241 -4.14 -19.49 -4.69
N VAL A 242 -2.86 -19.40 -4.35
CA VAL A 242 -1.83 -20.35 -4.79
C VAL A 242 -1.85 -21.61 -3.93
N LEU A 243 -2.00 -21.46 -2.61
CA LEU A 243 -1.98 -22.58 -1.68
C LEU A 243 -3.27 -23.41 -1.72
N GLY A 244 -4.39 -22.78 -2.10
CA GLY A 244 -5.71 -23.38 -2.02
C GLY A 244 -6.33 -23.23 -0.62
N LYS A 245 -7.62 -23.55 -0.51
CA LYS A 245 -8.42 -23.31 0.70
C LYS A 245 -7.90 -24.05 1.93
N ASP A 246 -7.63 -25.34 1.80
CA ASP A 246 -7.24 -26.20 2.93
C ASP A 246 -5.90 -25.75 3.54
N ALA A 247 -4.86 -25.60 2.71
CA ALA A 247 -3.56 -25.12 3.17
C ALA A 247 -3.60 -23.68 3.69
N THR A 248 -4.48 -22.83 3.15
CA THR A 248 -4.71 -21.48 3.68
C THR A 248 -5.26 -21.53 5.10
N ILE A 249 -6.27 -22.37 5.36
CA ILE A 249 -6.88 -22.49 6.69
C ILE A 249 -5.92 -23.15 7.68
N GLU A 250 -5.26 -24.24 7.30
CA GLU A 250 -4.42 -25.01 8.22
C GLU A 250 -3.09 -24.33 8.54
N GLN A 251 -2.49 -23.63 7.57
CA GLN A 251 -1.10 -23.16 7.69
C GLN A 251 -0.96 -21.65 7.58
N LEU A 252 -1.69 -20.98 6.67
CA LEU A 252 -1.56 -19.53 6.48
C LEU A 252 -2.34 -18.73 7.53
N LEU A 253 -3.53 -19.18 7.92
CA LEU A 253 -4.39 -18.50 8.89
C LEU A 253 -3.73 -18.36 10.28
N PRO A 254 -3.04 -19.38 10.84
CA PRO A 254 -2.29 -19.20 12.08
C PRO A 254 -1.21 -18.09 11.98
N ILE A 255 -0.54 -17.99 10.84
CA ILE A 255 0.47 -16.95 10.58
C ILE A 255 -0.19 -15.58 10.50
N PHE A 256 -1.32 -15.48 9.79
CA PHE A 256 -2.12 -14.27 9.68
C PHE A 256 -2.60 -13.78 11.06
N LEU A 257 -3.12 -14.67 11.90
CA LEU A 257 -3.57 -14.35 13.26
C LEU A 257 -2.40 -13.92 14.16
N SER A 258 -1.22 -14.53 14.00
CA SER A 258 -0.02 -14.11 14.73
C SER A 258 0.38 -12.67 14.37
N LEU A 259 0.36 -12.32 13.09
CA LEU A 259 0.68 -10.96 12.62
C LEU A 259 -0.43 -9.94 12.95
N LEU A 260 -1.68 -10.38 13.04
CA LEU A 260 -2.80 -9.55 13.50
C LEU A 260 -2.60 -9.10 14.95
N LYS A 261 -1.92 -9.92 15.76
CA LYS A 261 -1.60 -9.65 17.17
C LYS A 261 -0.17 -9.15 17.39
N ASP A 262 0.48 -8.66 16.34
CA ASP A 262 1.85 -8.14 16.42
C ASP A 262 1.92 -6.92 17.37
N GLU A 263 3.05 -6.73 18.03
CA GLU A 263 3.27 -5.57 18.90
C GLU A 263 3.41 -4.25 18.11
N PHE A 264 3.79 -4.33 16.83
CA PHE A 264 4.04 -3.15 16.00
C PHE A 264 2.80 -2.77 15.17
N PRO A 265 2.28 -1.53 15.32
CA PRO A 265 1.06 -1.10 14.65
C PRO A 265 1.06 -1.23 13.13
N ASP A 266 2.19 -0.96 12.45
CA ASP A 266 2.21 -1.02 10.98
C ASP A 266 2.06 -2.47 10.48
N VAL A 267 2.47 -3.48 11.27
CA VAL A 267 2.22 -4.89 10.94
C VAL A 267 0.72 -5.18 11.04
N GLN A 268 0.10 -4.81 12.17
CA GLN A 268 -1.34 -4.98 12.40
C GLN A 268 -2.16 -4.27 11.31
N LEU A 269 -1.83 -3.02 10.97
CA LEU A 269 -2.52 -2.22 9.95
C LEU A 269 -2.44 -2.88 8.57
N ASN A 270 -1.27 -3.41 8.19
CA ASN A 270 -1.11 -4.14 6.94
C ASN A 270 -2.02 -5.38 6.90
N ILE A 271 -2.11 -6.14 8.00
CA ILE A 271 -3.00 -7.29 8.11
C ILE A 271 -4.48 -6.87 8.07
N ILE A 272 -4.87 -5.83 8.80
CA ILE A 272 -6.26 -5.31 8.84
C ILE A 272 -6.72 -4.92 7.42
N SER A 273 -5.86 -4.28 6.64
CA SER A 273 -6.15 -3.90 5.25
C SER A 273 -6.43 -5.10 4.32
N LYS A 274 -6.10 -6.31 4.76
CA LYS A 274 -6.23 -7.58 4.03
C LYS A 274 -7.28 -8.53 4.60
N LEU A 275 -8.03 -8.12 5.62
CA LEU A 275 -9.05 -8.97 6.24
C LEU A 275 -10.17 -9.38 5.26
N ASP A 276 -10.53 -8.53 4.29
CA ASP A 276 -11.52 -8.89 3.27
C ASP A 276 -11.04 -10.04 2.38
N GLU A 277 -9.77 -10.03 1.96
CA GLU A 277 -9.17 -11.10 1.15
C GLU A 277 -9.19 -12.45 1.88
N VAL A 278 -8.96 -12.46 3.21
CA VAL A 278 -9.05 -13.66 4.04
C VAL A 278 -10.49 -14.17 4.10
N ASN A 279 -11.43 -13.26 4.34
CA ASN A 279 -12.82 -13.63 4.57
C ASN A 279 -13.43 -14.36 3.36
N GLN A 280 -13.07 -13.92 2.15
CA GLN A 280 -13.47 -14.59 0.90
C GLN A 280 -13.01 -16.05 0.81
N VAL A 281 -11.91 -16.43 1.49
CA VAL A 281 -11.33 -17.78 1.42
C VAL A 281 -11.84 -18.69 2.54
N ILE A 282 -11.91 -18.19 3.78
CA ILE A 282 -12.24 -19.02 4.95
C ILE A 282 -13.76 -19.21 5.14
N GLY A 283 -14.56 -18.25 4.71
CA GLY A 283 -16.01 -18.21 4.98
C GLY A 283 -16.37 -17.70 6.39
N ILE A 284 -17.66 -17.43 6.56
CA ILE A 284 -18.26 -16.74 7.71
C ILE A 284 -18.05 -17.50 9.03
N ASP A 285 -18.12 -18.83 9.02
CA ASP A 285 -18.05 -19.65 10.24
C ASP A 285 -16.67 -19.56 10.91
N LEU A 286 -15.59 -19.75 10.15
CA LEU A 286 -14.22 -19.64 10.65
C LEU A 286 -13.84 -18.20 11.01
N LEU A 287 -14.37 -17.21 10.28
CA LEU A 287 -14.21 -15.79 10.61
C LEU A 287 -14.71 -15.52 12.03
N SER A 288 -15.93 -15.98 12.36
CA SER A 288 -16.54 -15.76 13.67
C SER A 288 -15.78 -16.41 14.83
N GLN A 289 -15.21 -17.60 14.61
CA GLN A 289 -14.52 -18.35 15.66
C GLN A 289 -13.07 -17.88 15.88
N SER A 290 -12.36 -17.53 14.80
CA SER A 290 -10.90 -17.32 14.85
C SER A 290 -10.51 -15.83 14.79
N LEU A 291 -11.20 -15.04 13.98
CA LEU A 291 -10.83 -13.63 13.74
C LEU A 291 -11.56 -12.67 14.68
N LEU A 292 -12.82 -12.95 15.03
CA LEU A 292 -13.59 -12.07 15.92
C LEU A 292 -12.87 -11.77 17.25
N PRO A 293 -12.33 -12.76 17.99
CA PRO A 293 -11.67 -12.48 19.26
C PRO A 293 -10.49 -11.51 19.09
N ALA A 294 -9.74 -11.64 17.99
CA ALA A 294 -8.63 -10.73 17.68
C ALA A 294 -9.12 -9.33 17.28
N ILE A 295 -10.23 -9.22 16.54
CA ILE A 295 -10.81 -7.93 16.15
C ILE A 295 -11.34 -7.17 17.38
N VAL A 296 -11.97 -7.87 18.32
CA VAL A 296 -12.42 -7.28 19.60
C VAL A 296 -11.24 -6.82 20.44
N GLU A 297 -10.13 -7.56 20.45
CA GLU A 297 -8.90 -7.14 21.14
C GLU A 297 -8.30 -5.89 20.49
N LEU A 298 -8.24 -5.82 19.15
CA LEU A 298 -7.73 -4.66 18.40
C LEU A 298 -8.64 -3.43 18.45
N ALA A 299 -9.94 -3.62 18.65
CA ALA A 299 -10.90 -2.54 18.88
C ALA A 299 -10.54 -1.68 20.09
N GLU A 300 -9.81 -2.24 21.05
CA GLU A 300 -9.35 -1.59 22.27
C GLU A 300 -7.83 -1.34 22.30
N ASP A 301 -7.15 -1.46 21.16
CA ASP A 301 -5.69 -1.31 21.06
C ASP A 301 -5.24 0.06 21.59
N ARG A 302 -4.05 0.11 22.21
CA ARG A 302 -3.46 1.36 22.73
C ARG A 302 -3.23 2.39 21.62
N HIS A 303 -2.84 1.93 20.43
CA HIS A 303 -2.59 2.77 19.27
C HIS A 303 -3.90 3.10 18.57
N TRP A 304 -4.27 4.38 18.60
CA TRP A 304 -5.53 4.84 18.02
C TRP A 304 -5.63 4.54 16.51
N ARG A 305 -4.53 4.53 15.76
CA ARG A 305 -4.58 4.18 14.32
C ARG A 305 -5.09 2.76 14.07
N VAL A 306 -4.77 1.83 14.96
CA VAL A 306 -5.24 0.45 14.90
C VAL A 306 -6.74 0.41 15.18
N ARG A 307 -7.19 1.09 16.24
CA ARG A 307 -8.63 1.24 16.53
C ARG A 307 -9.39 1.87 15.36
N LEU A 308 -8.83 2.91 14.73
CA LEU A 308 -9.41 3.57 13.57
C LEU A 308 -9.59 2.58 12.41
N ALA A 309 -8.56 1.81 12.08
CA ALA A 309 -8.63 0.83 11.00
C ALA A 309 -9.70 -0.26 11.27
N ILE A 310 -9.86 -0.68 12.52
CA ILE A 310 -10.94 -1.59 12.92
C ILE A 310 -12.32 -0.92 12.72
N ILE A 311 -12.50 0.33 13.15
CA ILE A 311 -13.76 1.08 13.01
C ILE A 311 -14.17 1.19 11.53
N GLU A 312 -13.22 1.42 10.64
CA GLU A 312 -13.48 1.50 9.20
C GLU A 312 -13.89 0.16 8.58
N TYR A 313 -13.43 -0.95 9.18
CA TYR A 313 -13.71 -2.33 8.75
C TYR A 313 -15.06 -2.87 9.27
N ILE A 314 -15.54 -2.39 10.42
CA ILE A 314 -16.79 -2.87 11.05
C ILE A 314 -18.02 -2.92 10.13
N PRO A 315 -18.32 -1.92 9.26
CA PRO A 315 -19.52 -1.98 8.43
C PRO A 315 -19.50 -3.17 7.45
N LEU A 316 -18.30 -3.53 6.94
CA LEU A 316 -18.14 -4.69 6.08
C LEU A 316 -18.39 -6.00 6.85
N LEU A 317 -17.87 -6.10 8.08
CA LEU A 317 -18.14 -7.24 8.96
C LEU A 317 -19.63 -7.36 9.30
N ALA A 318 -20.27 -6.24 9.63
CA ALA A 318 -21.68 -6.18 9.98
C ALA A 318 -22.55 -6.69 8.81
N ARG A 319 -22.24 -6.27 7.57
CA ARG A 319 -22.91 -6.78 6.36
C ARG A 319 -22.74 -8.28 6.15
N GLN A 320 -21.57 -8.82 6.49
CA GLN A 320 -21.23 -10.22 6.25
C GLN A 320 -21.75 -11.17 7.34
N LEU A 321 -21.72 -10.75 8.60
CA LEU A 321 -22.13 -11.54 9.76
C LEU A 321 -23.62 -11.39 10.08
N GLY A 322 -24.24 -10.32 9.59
CA GLY A 322 -25.65 -10.01 9.81
C GLY A 322 -25.93 -9.30 11.13
N VAL A 323 -27.18 -8.85 11.25
CA VAL A 323 -27.66 -7.96 12.31
C VAL A 323 -27.54 -8.58 13.71
N GLY A 324 -28.05 -9.79 13.90
CA GLY A 324 -28.08 -10.42 15.23
C GLY A 324 -26.68 -10.65 15.82
N PHE A 325 -25.69 -10.92 14.98
CA PHE A 325 -24.31 -11.04 15.43
C PHE A 325 -23.73 -9.68 15.85
N PHE A 326 -24.00 -8.63 15.08
CA PHE A 326 -23.53 -7.28 15.39
C PHE A 326 -24.03 -6.84 16.76
N ASP A 327 -25.32 -7.03 17.04
CA ASP A 327 -25.95 -6.63 18.30
C ASP A 327 -25.32 -7.35 19.51
N ASP A 328 -25.04 -8.65 19.39
CA ASP A 328 -24.50 -9.47 20.48
C ASP A 328 -23.02 -9.19 20.80
N LYS A 329 -22.21 -8.78 19.81
CA LYS A 329 -20.74 -8.79 19.93
C LYS A 329 -20.06 -7.45 19.64
N LEU A 330 -20.61 -6.62 18.76
CA LEU A 330 -19.94 -5.42 18.24
C LEU A 330 -20.66 -4.12 18.64
N GLY A 331 -21.97 -4.16 18.91
CA GLY A 331 -22.77 -2.98 19.23
C GLY A 331 -22.22 -2.16 20.40
N ALA A 332 -21.81 -2.84 21.49
CA ALA A 332 -21.24 -2.18 22.66
C ALA A 332 -19.93 -1.43 22.35
N LEU A 333 -19.07 -2.00 21.50
CA LEU A 333 -17.81 -1.39 21.08
C LEU A 333 -18.04 -0.11 20.27
N CYS A 334 -19.02 -0.13 19.35
CA CYS A 334 -19.41 1.06 18.59
C CYS A 334 -19.82 2.22 19.50
N MET A 335 -20.54 1.93 20.59
CA MET A 335 -20.95 2.95 21.56
C MET A 335 -19.78 3.42 22.43
N GLN A 336 -18.84 2.55 22.77
CA GLN A 336 -17.63 2.89 23.53
C GLN A 336 -16.72 3.85 22.74
N TRP A 337 -16.59 3.68 21.42
CA TRP A 337 -15.74 4.55 20.60
C TRP A 337 -16.25 6.00 20.48
N LEU A 338 -17.56 6.25 20.69
CA LEU A 338 -18.10 7.61 20.80
C LEU A 338 -17.53 8.38 22.01
N GLU A 339 -17.00 7.67 23.00
CA GLU A 339 -16.39 8.23 24.21
C GLU A 339 -14.87 8.01 24.24
N ASP A 340 -14.25 7.68 23.10
CA ASP A 340 -12.80 7.52 22.99
C ASP A 340 -12.08 8.84 23.34
N LYS A 341 -10.87 8.74 23.89
CA LYS A 341 -10.05 9.91 24.26
C LYS A 341 -9.62 10.71 23.02
N VAL A 342 -9.45 10.06 21.88
CA VAL A 342 -8.98 10.65 20.61
C VAL A 342 -10.16 11.11 19.76
N TYR A 343 -10.15 12.38 19.34
CA TYR A 343 -11.24 12.95 18.52
C TYR A 343 -11.44 12.19 17.20
N SER A 344 -10.37 11.84 16.49
CA SER A 344 -10.47 11.12 15.20
C SER A 344 -11.18 9.77 15.35
N ILE A 345 -11.07 9.11 16.51
CA ILE A 345 -11.82 7.88 16.80
C ILE A 345 -13.30 8.16 17.00
N ARG A 346 -13.62 9.20 17.78
CA ARG A 346 -15.01 9.62 18.00
C ARG A 346 -15.71 10.01 16.69
N GLU A 347 -15.02 10.74 15.82
CA GLU A 347 -15.51 11.12 14.49
C GLU A 347 -15.70 9.89 13.59
N ALA A 348 -14.74 8.97 13.56
CA ALA A 348 -14.87 7.72 12.81
C ALA A 348 -16.01 6.85 13.33
N ALA A 349 -16.22 6.79 14.65
CA ALA A 349 -17.32 6.07 15.28
C ALA A 349 -18.68 6.67 14.91
N ALA A 350 -18.82 8.00 14.91
CA ALA A 350 -20.05 8.65 14.48
C ALA A 350 -20.38 8.37 13.00
N ASN A 351 -19.37 8.39 12.13
CA ASN A 351 -19.52 8.00 10.72
C ASN A 351 -19.81 6.50 10.55
N ASN A 352 -19.24 5.65 11.42
CA ASN A 352 -19.50 4.22 11.44
C ASN A 352 -20.97 3.92 11.77
N LEU A 353 -21.56 4.60 12.76
CA LEU A 353 -22.99 4.47 13.08
C LEU A 353 -23.88 4.86 11.91
N LYS A 354 -23.54 5.93 11.18
CA LYS A 354 -24.26 6.32 9.96
C LYS A 354 -24.25 5.18 8.93
N ARG A 355 -23.07 4.62 8.64
CA ARG A 355 -22.92 3.52 7.68
C ARG A 355 -23.70 2.28 8.11
N LEU A 356 -23.70 1.95 9.40
CA LEU A 356 -24.50 0.83 9.94
C LEU A 356 -26.00 1.07 9.79
N ALA A 357 -26.48 2.30 10.03
CA ALA A 357 -27.88 2.66 9.81
C ALA A 357 -28.26 2.63 8.31
N GLU A 358 -27.34 2.97 7.41
CA GLU A 358 -27.54 2.84 5.96
C GLU A 358 -27.64 1.35 5.52
N GLU A 359 -26.85 0.47 6.12
CA GLU A 359 -26.82 -0.97 5.77
C GLU A 359 -27.98 -1.76 6.38
N PHE A 360 -28.34 -1.51 7.66
CA PHE A 360 -29.38 -2.25 8.38
C PHE A 360 -30.74 -1.55 8.42
N GLY A 361 -30.80 -0.29 8.01
CA GLY A 361 -32.01 0.49 7.88
C GLY A 361 -32.42 1.25 9.15
N PRO A 362 -33.37 2.21 8.99
CA PRO A 362 -33.76 3.14 10.05
C PRO A 362 -34.52 2.48 11.20
N GLU A 363 -35.32 1.45 10.94
CA GLU A 363 -36.05 0.73 11.99
C GLU A 363 -35.10 0.03 12.97
N TRP A 364 -34.08 -0.66 12.43
CA TRP A 364 -33.07 -1.30 13.25
C TRP A 364 -32.27 -0.27 14.06
N ALA A 365 -31.84 0.82 13.41
CA ALA A 365 -31.09 1.88 14.08
C ALA A 365 -31.90 2.52 15.21
N MET A 366 -33.23 2.69 15.03
CA MET A 366 -34.12 3.23 16.06
C MET A 366 -34.23 2.32 17.28
N GLN A 367 -34.14 1.00 17.09
CA GLN A 367 -34.19 0.03 18.19
C GLN A 367 -32.84 -0.10 18.92
N HIS A 368 -31.72 -0.15 18.18
CA HIS A 368 -30.43 -0.58 18.74
C HIS A 368 -29.41 0.57 18.90
N ILE A 369 -29.42 1.58 18.03
CA ILE A 369 -28.43 2.67 18.04
C ILE A 369 -28.99 3.90 18.77
N ILE A 370 -30.14 4.41 18.35
CA ILE A 370 -30.66 5.72 18.78
C ILE A 370 -30.78 5.83 20.30
N PRO A 371 -31.38 4.87 21.04
CA PRO A 371 -31.54 5.01 22.49
C PRO A 371 -30.19 5.18 23.21
N GLN A 372 -29.18 4.41 22.81
CA GLN A 372 -27.84 4.45 23.41
C GLN A 372 -27.09 5.75 23.06
N VAL A 373 -27.21 6.23 21.82
CA VAL A 373 -26.63 7.52 21.39
C VAL A 373 -27.24 8.67 22.17
N LEU A 374 -28.57 8.69 22.33
CA LEU A 374 -29.27 9.76 23.04
C LEU A 374 -29.00 9.75 24.54
N GLU A 375 -28.82 8.58 25.16
CA GLU A 375 -28.45 8.49 26.58
C GLU A 375 -27.13 9.25 26.86
N LYS A 376 -26.15 9.13 25.95
CA LYS A 376 -24.83 9.73 26.07
C LYS A 376 -24.81 11.26 25.95
N ILE A 377 -25.91 11.90 25.52
CA ILE A 377 -26.00 13.37 25.51
C ILE A 377 -25.89 13.96 26.93
N ASN A 378 -26.20 13.18 27.97
CA ASN A 378 -26.15 13.62 29.36
C ASN A 378 -24.76 13.48 30.00
N ASN A 379 -23.73 13.09 29.22
CA ASN A 379 -22.39 12.90 29.74
C ASN A 379 -21.83 14.21 30.34
N PRO A 380 -21.22 14.19 31.54
CA PRO A 380 -20.67 15.39 32.18
C PRO A 380 -19.59 16.08 31.33
N HIS A 381 -18.87 15.33 30.49
CA HIS A 381 -17.80 15.85 29.65
C HIS A 381 -18.33 16.40 28.31
N TYR A 382 -18.13 17.69 28.07
CA TYR A 382 -18.71 18.36 26.89
C TYR A 382 -18.19 17.80 25.55
N LEU A 383 -16.94 17.33 25.47
CA LEU A 383 -16.42 16.72 24.23
C LEU A 383 -17.24 15.50 23.76
N TYR A 384 -17.78 14.71 24.70
CA TYR A 384 -18.60 13.56 24.36
C TYR A 384 -19.99 14.00 23.95
N ARG A 385 -20.59 14.98 24.65
CA ARG A 385 -21.86 15.60 24.21
C ARG A 385 -21.78 16.19 22.80
N MET A 386 -20.67 16.85 22.48
CA MET A 386 -20.41 17.38 21.14
C MET A 386 -20.32 16.27 20.09
N THR A 387 -19.71 15.13 20.43
CA THR A 387 -19.65 13.95 19.56
C THR A 387 -21.04 13.38 19.29
N ILE A 388 -21.92 13.34 20.30
CA ILE A 388 -23.30 12.90 20.13
C ILE A 388 -24.07 13.83 19.21
N LEU A 389 -23.90 15.15 19.33
CA LEU A 389 -24.50 16.11 18.39
C LEU A 389 -24.04 15.86 16.94
N GLN A 390 -22.75 15.58 16.73
CA GLN A 390 -22.22 15.22 15.42
C GLN A 390 -22.82 13.89 14.92
N ALA A 391 -22.92 12.86 15.77
CA ALA A 391 -23.55 11.60 15.41
C ALA A 391 -25.03 11.77 15.02
N ILE A 392 -25.78 12.60 15.75
CA ILE A 392 -27.18 12.93 15.42
C ILE A 392 -27.26 13.61 14.04
N SER A 393 -26.36 14.56 13.75
CA SER A 393 -26.33 15.23 12.44
C SER A 393 -26.07 14.26 11.28
N LEU A 394 -25.25 13.22 11.51
CA LEU A 394 -24.94 12.21 10.50
C LEU A 394 -26.05 11.17 10.35
N LEU A 395 -26.74 10.82 11.43
CA LEU A 395 -27.83 9.84 11.44
C LEU A 395 -29.14 10.42 10.89
N ALA A 396 -29.45 11.68 11.14
CA ALA A 396 -30.73 12.29 10.78
C ALA A 396 -31.14 12.11 9.29
N PRO A 397 -30.24 12.29 8.29
CA PRO A 397 -30.59 12.02 6.89
C PRO A 397 -30.99 10.57 6.62
N VAL A 398 -30.43 9.61 7.38
CA VAL A 398 -30.64 8.17 7.20
C VAL A 398 -31.91 7.69 7.90
N MET A 399 -32.25 8.30 9.04
CA MET A 399 -33.44 7.95 9.83
C MET A 399 -34.77 8.39 9.17
N GLY A 400 -34.69 9.29 8.19
CA GLY A 400 -35.86 9.88 7.54
C GLY A 400 -36.53 10.99 8.37
N PRO A 401 -37.45 11.76 7.75
CA PRO A 401 -38.04 12.94 8.37
C PRO A 401 -38.79 12.63 9.66
N GLU A 402 -39.65 11.61 9.66
CA GLU A 402 -40.53 11.30 10.80
C GLU A 402 -39.75 11.00 12.09
N ILE A 403 -38.79 10.07 12.04
CA ILE A 403 -37.97 9.69 13.20
C ILE A 403 -37.09 10.86 13.64
N THR A 404 -36.54 11.61 12.69
CA THR A 404 -35.73 12.80 12.97
C THR A 404 -36.53 13.86 13.71
N CYS A 405 -37.76 14.14 13.26
CA CYS A 405 -38.67 15.10 13.89
C CYS A 405 -39.08 14.67 15.30
N GLN A 406 -39.50 13.42 15.47
CA GLN A 406 -40.11 12.96 16.71
C GLN A 406 -39.10 12.63 17.81
N THR A 407 -37.90 12.15 17.42
CA THR A 407 -36.94 11.58 18.39
C THR A 407 -35.66 12.41 18.50
N LEU A 408 -35.05 12.79 17.37
CA LEU A 408 -33.73 13.43 17.37
C LEU A 408 -33.81 14.93 17.64
N LEU A 409 -34.73 15.62 16.96
CA LEU A 409 -34.88 17.08 17.05
C LEU A 409 -35.14 17.58 18.49
N PRO A 410 -36.02 16.95 19.31
CA PRO A 410 -36.25 17.40 20.68
C PRO A 410 -34.99 17.38 21.54
N VAL A 411 -34.10 16.40 21.34
CA VAL A 411 -32.84 16.29 22.08
C VAL A 411 -31.85 17.37 21.66
N VAL A 412 -31.76 17.66 20.35
CA VAL A 412 -30.93 18.76 19.84
C VAL A 412 -31.41 20.11 20.37
N VAL A 413 -32.72 20.35 20.36
CA VAL A 413 -33.33 21.58 20.92
C VAL A 413 -33.10 21.67 22.42
N ASN A 414 -33.24 20.58 23.18
CA ASN A 414 -32.94 20.61 24.61
C ASN A 414 -31.46 20.94 24.90
N SER A 415 -30.56 20.48 24.02
CA SER A 415 -29.11 20.76 24.12
C SER A 415 -28.74 22.22 23.85
N SER A 416 -29.64 23.04 23.30
CA SER A 416 -29.41 24.49 23.14
C SER A 416 -29.27 25.22 24.49
N LYS A 417 -29.78 24.60 25.56
CA LYS A 417 -29.74 25.11 26.95
C LYS A 417 -28.49 24.66 27.72
N ASP A 418 -27.55 23.98 27.06
CA ASP A 418 -26.29 23.56 27.70
C ASP A 418 -25.53 24.77 28.24
N ARG A 419 -24.76 24.59 29.31
CA ARG A 419 -23.98 25.67 29.92
C ARG A 419 -22.74 26.02 29.10
N VAL A 420 -22.28 25.10 28.25
CA VAL A 420 -21.04 25.24 27.48
C VAL A 420 -21.34 25.83 26.10
N PRO A 421 -20.78 27.01 25.75
CA PRO A 421 -21.00 27.64 24.45
C PRO A 421 -20.66 26.74 23.25
N ASN A 422 -19.61 25.90 23.37
CA ASN A 422 -19.24 24.93 22.34
C ASN A 422 -20.36 23.96 21.98
N ILE A 423 -21.20 23.59 22.94
CA ILE A 423 -22.37 22.75 22.66
C ILE A 423 -23.43 23.57 21.94
N LYS A 424 -23.74 24.77 22.44
CA LYS A 424 -24.76 25.65 21.87
C LYS A 424 -24.51 26.01 20.39
N PHE A 425 -23.27 26.37 20.03
CA PHE A 425 -23.01 26.70 18.62
C PHE A 425 -23.00 25.45 17.73
N ASN A 426 -22.64 24.28 18.26
CA ASN A 426 -22.78 23.03 17.52
C ASN A 426 -24.25 22.64 17.36
N VAL A 427 -25.11 22.94 18.34
CA VAL A 427 -26.57 22.81 18.18
C VAL A 427 -27.03 23.66 17.00
N ALA A 428 -26.61 24.93 16.89
CA ALA A 428 -26.94 25.76 15.73
C ALA A 428 -26.51 25.13 14.39
N LYS A 429 -25.30 24.55 14.32
CA LYS A 429 -24.82 23.81 13.13
C LYS A 429 -25.64 22.57 12.82
N VAL A 430 -25.99 21.78 13.82
CA VAL A 430 -26.83 20.58 13.64
C VAL A 430 -28.21 21.00 13.16
N LEU A 431 -28.83 21.98 13.82
CA LEU A 431 -30.12 22.54 13.42
C LEU A 431 -30.11 23.03 11.96
N GLN A 432 -29.05 23.70 11.52
CA GLN A 432 -28.85 24.08 10.12
C GLN A 432 -28.84 22.87 9.18
N SER A 433 -28.14 21.79 9.54
CA SER A 433 -28.09 20.57 8.73
C SER A 433 -29.42 19.81 8.64
N LEU A 434 -30.34 20.03 9.60
CA LEU A 434 -31.65 19.40 9.63
C LEU A 434 -32.69 20.14 8.79
N VAL A 435 -32.46 21.41 8.43
CA VAL A 435 -33.43 22.22 7.66
C VAL A 435 -33.93 21.52 6.39
N PRO A 436 -33.09 20.89 5.56
CA PRO A 436 -33.56 20.23 4.34
C PRO A 436 -34.40 18.96 4.58
N ILE A 437 -34.38 18.41 5.79
CA ILE A 437 -35.02 17.13 6.14
C ILE A 437 -36.42 17.35 6.74
N LEU A 438 -36.63 18.49 7.39
CA LEU A 438 -37.83 18.79 8.17
C LEU A 438 -38.89 19.49 7.32
N ASP A 439 -40.15 19.32 7.69
CA ASP A 439 -41.27 20.05 7.09
C ASP A 439 -41.24 21.53 7.49
N GLN A 440 -41.72 22.39 6.59
CA GLN A 440 -41.71 23.84 6.78
C GLN A 440 -42.46 24.28 8.05
N SER A 441 -43.55 23.60 8.42
CA SER A 441 -44.32 23.95 9.62
C SER A 441 -43.54 23.67 10.89
N LEU A 442 -42.84 22.54 10.98
CA LEU A 442 -42.01 22.22 12.14
C LEU A 442 -40.74 23.09 12.20
N ALA A 443 -40.17 23.43 11.03
CA ALA A 443 -39.06 24.36 10.95
C ALA A 443 -39.42 25.74 11.53
N GLU A 444 -40.61 26.25 11.22
CA GLU A 444 -41.12 27.50 11.80
C GLU A 444 -41.45 27.40 13.29
N LYS A 445 -42.06 26.30 13.73
CA LYS A 445 -42.56 26.17 15.11
C LYS A 445 -41.48 25.82 16.12
N THR A 446 -40.42 25.14 15.72
CA THR A 446 -39.44 24.55 16.65
C THR A 446 -38.02 25.04 16.38
N LEU A 447 -37.57 25.00 15.12
CA LEU A 447 -36.20 25.40 14.73
C LEU A 447 -35.98 26.91 14.88
N LYS A 448 -36.83 27.73 14.24
CA LYS A 448 -36.68 29.20 14.24
C LYS A 448 -36.66 29.79 15.65
N PRO A 449 -37.60 29.47 16.57
CA PRO A 449 -37.58 30.03 17.92
C PRO A 449 -36.29 29.68 18.67
N CYS A 450 -35.83 28.42 18.56
CA CYS A 450 -34.57 27.98 19.18
C CYS A 450 -33.36 28.73 18.62
N LEU A 451 -33.30 28.93 17.30
CA LEU A 451 -32.19 29.66 16.67
C LEU A 451 -32.22 31.16 16.99
N VAL A 452 -33.40 31.78 17.11
CA VAL A 452 -33.54 33.17 17.57
C VAL A 452 -33.02 33.33 19.00
N GLU A 453 -33.37 32.41 19.90
CA GLU A 453 -32.85 32.42 21.28
C GLU A 453 -31.32 32.31 21.30
N LEU A 454 -30.74 31.40 20.51
CA LEU A 454 -29.29 31.29 20.36
C LEU A 454 -28.64 32.52 19.70
N SER A 455 -29.35 33.25 18.86
CA SER A 455 -28.83 34.46 18.20
C SER A 455 -28.64 35.66 19.14
N GLU A 456 -29.24 35.58 20.33
CA GLU A 456 -29.14 36.53 21.43
C GLU A 456 -28.20 36.06 22.55
N ASP A 457 -27.51 34.92 22.38
CA ASP A 457 -26.59 34.38 23.38
C ASP A 457 -25.41 35.33 23.67
N PRO A 458 -24.88 35.40 24.91
CA PRO A 458 -23.71 36.22 25.21
C PRO A 458 -22.47 35.84 24.39
N ASP A 459 -22.32 34.57 23.99
CA ASP A 459 -21.17 34.07 23.25
C ASP A 459 -21.20 34.47 21.76
N VAL A 460 -20.07 34.95 21.24
CA VAL A 460 -19.97 35.46 19.85
C VAL A 460 -20.15 34.35 18.81
N ASP A 461 -19.57 33.17 19.06
CA ASP A 461 -19.63 32.05 18.12
C ASP A 461 -21.04 31.46 18.06
N VAL A 462 -21.70 31.36 19.22
CA VAL A 462 -23.11 30.92 19.30
C VAL A 462 -24.00 31.83 18.45
N ARG A 463 -23.87 33.15 18.60
CA ARG A 463 -24.63 34.10 17.78
C ARG A 463 -24.31 34.01 16.30
N TYR A 464 -23.04 33.84 15.94
CA TYR A 464 -22.60 33.75 14.55
C TYR A 464 -23.25 32.55 13.84
N TYR A 465 -23.09 31.35 14.42
CA TYR A 465 -23.64 30.13 13.82
C TYR A 465 -25.18 30.09 13.87
N ALA A 466 -25.81 30.65 14.90
CA ALA A 466 -27.26 30.78 14.96
C ALA A 466 -27.82 31.68 13.84
N LYS A 467 -27.19 32.83 13.59
CA LYS A 467 -27.57 33.74 12.48
C LYS A 467 -27.37 33.10 11.11
N GLN A 468 -26.27 32.35 10.94
CA GLN A 468 -26.02 31.59 9.71
C GLN A 468 -27.09 30.51 9.47
N ALA A 469 -27.49 29.80 10.53
CA ALA A 469 -28.55 28.79 10.46
C ALA A 469 -29.92 29.43 10.14
N LEU A 470 -30.26 30.58 10.73
CA LEU A 470 -31.49 31.32 10.42
C LEU A 470 -31.55 31.74 8.96
N GLN A 471 -30.46 32.25 8.40
CA GLN A 471 -30.38 32.60 6.98
C GLN A 471 -30.62 31.39 6.08
N ALA A 472 -30.09 30.22 6.44
CA ALA A 472 -30.35 28.98 5.70
C ALA A 472 -31.83 28.55 5.77
N CYS A 473 -32.48 28.68 6.94
CA CYS A 473 -33.92 28.46 7.08
C CYS A 473 -34.72 29.38 6.16
N ASP A 474 -34.41 30.67 6.15
CA ASP A 474 -35.16 31.65 5.33
C ASP A 474 -34.96 31.43 3.83
N GLN A 475 -33.76 31.02 3.38
CA GLN A 475 -33.48 30.73 1.96
C GLN A 475 -34.27 29.51 1.44
N ILE A 476 -34.35 28.43 2.23
CA ILE A 476 -35.07 27.20 1.84
C ILE A 476 -36.58 27.43 1.82
N MET A 477 -37.09 28.26 2.72
CA MET A 477 -38.51 28.61 2.79
C MET A 477 -39.00 29.57 1.68
N VAL A 478 -38.08 30.28 1.02
CA VAL A 478 -38.39 31.15 -0.13
C VAL A 478 -38.29 30.39 -1.46
N SER A 479 -37.63 29.22 -1.48
CA SER A 479 -37.37 28.40 -2.67
C SER A 479 -38.22 27.12 -2.78
N SER A 480 -39.03 26.83 -1.77
CA SER A 480 -40.08 25.79 -1.75
C SER A 480 -41.45 26.43 -1.92
#